data_AF-A0A4Q3UCQ5-F1
#
_entry.id   AF-A0A4Q3UCQ5-F1
#
_cell.length_a   1.000
_cell.length_b   1.000
_cell.length_c   1.000
_cell.angle_alpha   90.00
_cell.angle_beta   90.00
_cell.angle_gamma   90.00
#
_symmetry.space_group_name_H-M   'P 1'
#
loop_
_entity.id
_entity.type
_entity.pdbx_description
1 polymer ?
#
loop_
_entity_poly.entity_id
_entity_poly.type
_entity_poly.pdbx_seq_one_letter_code
_entity_poly.pdbx_strand_id
1 'polypeptide(L)'
;MRSRTVFAVAALAAAAFAVQGSSLRWTPKEGDEIRYLTVGKLDVGNIQAEITTTNLHRVLRVDPDGSILVEAKPVEGKAVYNGTELPVRGMTTQTKYGPAGEIKEIVGDRADATGYRMANLTSFHAPGKAVAVGDTWTAEGKSDAKTGAVAWKVDYKV
;
A
#
# COMPACT_ATOMS: atom_id res chain seq x y z
N MET A 1 -49.23 -14.03 28.64
CA MET A 1 -47.84 -14.37 29.01
C MET A 1 -47.06 -14.86 27.78
N ARG A 2 -46.85 -14.02 26.75
CA ARG A 2 -46.05 -14.37 25.55
C ARG A 2 -45.61 -13.07 24.86
N SER A 3 -44.40 -12.60 25.12
CA SER A 3 -43.62 -11.68 24.26
C SER A 3 -42.42 -11.14 25.05
N ARG A 4 -41.42 -11.99 25.29
CA ARG A 4 -40.08 -11.56 25.76
C ARG A 4 -38.93 -12.23 25.01
N THR A 5 -39.21 -13.29 24.26
CA THR A 5 -38.18 -14.13 23.62
C THR A 5 -37.67 -13.58 22.27
N VAL A 6 -38.45 -12.78 21.55
CA VAL A 6 -38.08 -12.35 20.19
C VAL A 6 -37.07 -11.18 20.16
N PHE A 7 -37.05 -10.33 21.20
CA PHE A 7 -36.10 -9.21 21.28
C PHE A 7 -34.67 -9.63 21.64
N ALA A 8 -34.47 -10.79 22.27
CA ALA A 8 -33.13 -11.26 22.65
C ALA A 8 -32.30 -11.77 21.45
N VAL A 9 -32.94 -12.30 20.41
CA VAL A 9 -32.24 -12.89 19.25
C VAL A 9 -31.69 -11.81 18.30
N ALA A 10 -32.40 -10.69 18.15
CA ALA A 10 -31.95 -9.58 17.30
C ALA A 10 -30.72 -8.84 17.88
N ALA A 11 -30.63 -8.74 19.21
CA ALA A 11 -29.47 -8.13 19.88
C ALA A 11 -28.22 -9.02 19.82
N LEU A 12 -28.36 -10.35 19.86
CA LEU A 12 -27.24 -11.29 19.70
C LEU A 12 -26.68 -11.31 18.26
N ALA A 13 -27.51 -11.12 17.24
CA ALA A 13 -27.06 -11.04 15.85
C ALA A 13 -26.20 -9.78 15.58
N ALA A 14 -26.54 -8.64 16.19
CA ALA A 14 -25.76 -7.41 16.04
C ALA A 14 -24.38 -7.48 16.73
N ALA A 15 -24.27 -8.21 17.85
CA ALA A 15 -22.99 -8.43 18.52
C ALA A 15 -22.05 -9.37 17.74
N ALA A 16 -22.59 -10.30 16.95
CA ALA A 16 -21.79 -11.24 16.15
C ALA A 16 -21.02 -10.55 14.99
N PHE A 17 -21.56 -9.46 14.42
CA PHE A 17 -20.87 -8.70 13.37
C PHE A 17 -19.82 -7.71 13.93
N ALA A 18 -19.95 -7.29 15.19
CA ALA A 18 -18.99 -6.38 15.82
C ALA A 18 -17.67 -7.07 16.27
N VAL A 19 -17.62 -8.41 16.29
CA VAL A 19 -16.50 -9.20 16.84
C VAL A 19 -15.67 -9.91 15.74
N GLN A 20 -16.09 -9.85 14.47
CA GLN A 20 -15.32 -10.47 13.39
C GLN A 20 -14.19 -9.53 12.94
N GLY A 21 -13.03 -9.65 13.59
CA GLY A 21 -11.80 -9.03 13.13
C GLY A 21 -11.49 -9.41 11.68
N SER A 22 -10.98 -8.47 10.90
CA SER A 22 -10.61 -8.67 9.51
C SER A 22 -9.09 -8.76 9.36
N SER A 23 -8.63 -9.64 8.46
CA SER A 23 -7.23 -9.64 8.06
C SER A 23 -6.99 -8.48 7.10
N LEU A 24 -6.04 -7.61 7.42
CA LEU A 24 -5.58 -6.54 6.52
C LEU A 24 -4.40 -7.00 5.64
N ARG A 25 -4.21 -8.32 5.50
CA ARG A 25 -3.10 -8.89 4.73
C ARG A 25 -3.44 -8.93 3.24
N TRP A 26 -2.50 -8.51 2.41
CA TRP A 26 -2.59 -8.64 0.97
C TRP A 26 -2.31 -10.10 0.53
N THR A 27 -3.22 -10.71 -0.21
CA THR A 27 -3.12 -12.09 -0.72
C THR A 27 -3.28 -12.15 -2.23
N PRO A 28 -2.32 -11.63 -3.01
CA PRO A 28 -2.39 -11.65 -4.46
C PRO A 28 -2.10 -13.03 -5.05
N LYS A 29 -2.42 -13.18 -6.33
CA LYS A 29 -2.02 -14.29 -7.18
C LYS A 29 -1.13 -13.80 -8.31
N GLU A 30 -0.35 -14.71 -8.89
CA GLU A 30 0.43 -14.40 -10.10
C GLU A 30 -0.49 -13.96 -11.25
N GLY A 31 -0.09 -12.90 -11.94
CA GLY A 31 -0.87 -12.30 -13.00
C GLY A 31 -1.94 -11.30 -12.53
N ASP A 32 -2.18 -11.15 -11.22
CA ASP A 32 -3.07 -10.11 -10.72
C ASP A 32 -2.57 -8.73 -11.15
N GLU A 33 -3.49 -7.89 -11.63
CA GLU A 33 -3.20 -6.55 -12.10
C GLU A 33 -4.05 -5.51 -11.39
N ILE A 34 -3.42 -4.41 -11.00
CA ILE A 34 -4.09 -3.21 -10.49
C ILE A 34 -3.67 -2.06 -11.39
N ARG A 35 -4.65 -1.46 -12.08
CA ARG A 35 -4.46 -0.23 -12.84
C ARG A 35 -5.08 0.93 -12.07
N TYR A 36 -4.31 1.98 -11.85
CA TYR A 36 -4.78 3.13 -11.08
C TYR A 36 -4.25 4.45 -11.63
N LEU A 37 -5.06 5.49 -11.51
CA LEU A 37 -4.70 6.86 -11.86
C LEU A 37 -4.08 7.53 -10.64
N THR A 38 -2.94 8.18 -10.84
CA THR A 38 -2.30 9.04 -9.85
C THR A 38 -2.35 10.48 -10.36
N VAL A 39 -2.95 11.37 -9.57
CA VAL A 39 -2.98 12.81 -9.83
C VAL A 39 -2.26 13.50 -8.68
N GLY A 40 -1.11 14.10 -8.97
CA GLY A 40 -0.36 14.93 -8.04
C GLY A 40 -0.53 16.40 -8.41
N LYS A 41 -0.93 17.24 -7.47
CA LYS A 41 -0.99 18.69 -7.64
C LYS A 41 0.04 19.34 -6.74
N LEU A 42 0.89 20.17 -7.32
CA LEU A 42 1.89 20.95 -6.62
C LEU A 42 1.54 22.43 -6.77
N ASP A 43 1.35 23.09 -5.65
CA ASP A 43 1.14 24.54 -5.57
C ASP A 43 2.13 25.10 -4.54
N VAL A 44 3.24 25.66 -5.03
CA VAL A 44 4.30 26.21 -4.18
C VAL A 44 4.78 27.55 -4.74
N GLY A 45 4.48 28.63 -4.02
CA GLY A 45 4.82 29.99 -4.46
C GLY A 45 4.09 30.35 -5.75
N ASN A 46 4.84 30.53 -6.83
CA ASN A 46 4.30 30.81 -8.17
C ASN A 46 4.35 29.58 -9.10
N ILE A 47 4.64 28.38 -8.57
CA ILE A 47 4.68 27.14 -9.35
C ILE A 47 3.35 26.41 -9.17
N GLN A 48 2.59 26.30 -10.25
CA GLN A 48 1.44 25.41 -10.36
C GLN A 48 1.78 24.28 -11.32
N ALA A 49 1.82 23.06 -10.78
CA ALA A 49 2.05 21.87 -11.57
C ALA A 49 1.01 20.78 -11.25
N GLU A 50 0.56 20.09 -12.28
CA GLU A 50 -0.28 18.90 -12.15
C GLU A 50 0.36 17.74 -12.90
N ILE A 51 0.59 16.62 -12.21
CA ILE A 51 1.12 15.40 -12.81
C ILE A 51 -0.01 14.37 -12.77
N THR A 52 -0.38 13.86 -13.94
CA THR A 52 -1.33 12.76 -14.07
C THR A 52 -0.60 11.57 -14.67
N THR A 53 -0.65 10.42 -14.02
CA THR A 53 -0.02 9.17 -14.50
C THR A 53 -0.95 8.00 -14.26
N THR A 54 -1.19 7.17 -15.28
CA THR A 54 -1.85 5.89 -15.10
C THR A 54 -0.79 4.82 -14.89
N ASN A 55 -0.81 4.16 -13.74
CA ASN A 55 0.12 3.12 -13.36
C ASN A 55 -0.54 1.75 -13.49
N LEU A 56 0.24 0.75 -13.90
CA LEU A 56 -0.11 -0.66 -13.85
C LEU A 56 0.84 -1.35 -12.88
N HIS A 57 0.28 -1.99 -11.86
CA HIS A 57 0.98 -2.93 -11.00
C HIS A 57 0.58 -4.35 -11.40
N ARG A 58 1.56 -5.20 -11.67
CA ARG A 58 1.34 -6.61 -12.00
C ARG A 58 2.12 -7.48 -11.02
N VAL A 59 1.45 -8.47 -10.45
CA VAL A 59 2.09 -9.49 -9.63
C VAL A 59 2.78 -10.48 -10.57
N LEU A 60 4.11 -10.46 -10.55
CA LEU A 60 4.92 -11.35 -11.39
C LEU A 60 5.04 -12.74 -10.78
N ARG A 61 5.19 -12.82 -9.46
CA ARG A 61 5.45 -14.07 -8.74
C ARG A 61 5.02 -13.99 -7.28
N VAL A 62 4.54 -15.10 -6.72
CA VAL A 62 4.35 -15.27 -5.27
C VAL A 62 5.22 -16.43 -4.79
N ASP A 63 6.22 -16.13 -3.97
CA ASP A 63 7.17 -17.11 -3.46
C ASP A 63 6.54 -17.98 -2.33
N PRO A 64 7.03 -19.21 -2.09
CA PRO A 64 6.50 -20.08 -1.03
C PRO A 64 6.59 -19.52 0.39
N ASP A 65 7.50 -18.57 0.65
CA ASP A 65 7.64 -17.87 1.93
C ASP A 65 6.60 -16.73 2.10
N GLY A 66 5.75 -16.51 1.10
CA GLY A 66 4.76 -15.45 1.06
C GLY A 66 5.29 -14.11 0.57
N SER A 67 6.53 -14.03 0.11
CA SER A 67 7.06 -12.84 -0.56
C SER A 67 6.44 -12.68 -1.95
N ILE A 68 6.26 -11.44 -2.38
CA ILE A 68 5.55 -11.10 -3.62
C ILE A 68 6.45 -10.22 -4.48
N LEU A 69 6.67 -10.62 -5.73
CA LEU A 69 7.37 -9.80 -6.72
C LEU A 69 6.35 -9.05 -7.57
N VAL A 70 6.44 -7.72 -7.60
CA VAL A 70 5.52 -6.84 -8.32
C VAL A 70 6.29 -6.00 -9.33
N GLU A 71 5.80 -5.97 -10.56
CA GLU A 71 6.20 -4.98 -11.57
C GLU A 71 5.28 -3.77 -11.49
N ALA A 72 5.85 -2.58 -11.37
CA ALA A 72 5.15 -1.31 -11.51
C ALA A 72 5.64 -0.62 -12.78
N LYS A 73 4.72 -0.28 -13.68
CA LYS A 73 5.03 0.53 -14.87
C LYS A 73 3.98 1.60 -15.14
N PRO A 74 4.40 2.78 -15.59
CA PRO A 74 3.49 3.78 -16.11
C PRO A 74 3.02 3.38 -17.51
N VAL A 75 1.73 3.48 -17.75
CA VAL A 75 1.10 3.21 -19.05
C VAL A 75 1.01 4.48 -19.89
N GLU A 76 0.73 5.60 -19.23
CA GLU A 76 0.59 6.93 -19.82
C GLU A 76 0.86 7.97 -18.73
N GLY A 77 1.40 9.13 -19.12
CA GLY A 77 1.72 10.19 -18.19
C GLY A 77 1.79 11.55 -18.85
N LYS A 78 1.19 12.55 -18.20
CA LYS A 78 1.27 13.95 -18.59
C LYS A 78 1.55 14.84 -17.38
N ALA A 79 2.31 15.89 -17.59
CA ALA A 79 2.52 16.95 -16.64
C ALA A 79 2.04 18.28 -17.24
N VAL A 80 1.30 19.07 -16.48
CA VAL A 80 0.96 20.45 -16.81
C VAL A 80 1.82 21.34 -15.91
N TYR A 81 2.67 22.18 -16.49
CA TYR A 81 3.47 23.16 -15.76
C TYR A 81 3.19 24.55 -16.32
N ASN A 82 2.64 25.45 -15.50
CA ASN A 82 2.23 26.80 -15.92
C ASN A 82 1.42 26.80 -17.24
N GLY A 83 0.49 25.84 -17.38
CA GLY A 83 -0.35 25.68 -18.56
C GLY A 83 0.30 24.97 -19.76
N THR A 84 1.58 24.61 -19.68
CA THR A 84 2.27 23.85 -20.73
C THR A 84 2.20 22.35 -20.45
N GLU A 85 1.72 21.56 -21.40
CA GLU A 85 1.73 20.09 -21.30
C GLU A 85 3.10 19.52 -21.70
N LEU A 86 3.63 18.63 -20.85
CA LEU A 86 4.89 17.93 -21.02
C LEU A 86 4.66 16.41 -20.89
N PRO A 87 5.26 15.58 -21.75
CA PRO A 87 5.16 14.14 -21.63
C PRO A 87 5.94 13.65 -20.41
N VAL A 88 5.32 12.80 -19.59
CA VAL A 88 6.00 12.12 -18.48
C VAL A 88 6.37 10.72 -18.94
N ARG A 89 7.66 10.49 -19.16
CA ARG A 89 8.21 9.13 -19.29
C ARG A 89 8.44 8.61 -17.89
N GLY A 90 7.75 7.54 -17.53
CA GLY A 90 8.08 6.86 -16.29
C GLY A 90 8.90 5.60 -16.54
N MET A 91 9.43 5.07 -15.45
CA MET A 91 10.35 3.94 -15.45
C MET A 91 9.63 2.72 -14.90
N THR A 92 9.92 1.56 -15.49
CA THR A 92 9.48 0.29 -14.92
C THR A 92 10.34 -0.04 -13.72
N THR A 93 9.71 -0.48 -12.64
CA THR A 93 10.41 -0.94 -11.43
C THR A 93 9.84 -2.28 -11.01
N GLN A 94 10.69 -3.15 -10.47
CA GLN A 94 10.24 -4.36 -9.81
C GLN A 94 10.55 -4.25 -8.33
N THR A 95 9.58 -4.58 -7.48
CA THR A 95 9.75 -4.55 -6.02
C THR A 95 9.35 -5.89 -5.45
N LYS A 96 10.24 -6.47 -4.64
CA LYS A 96 9.95 -7.65 -3.84
C LYS A 96 9.47 -7.21 -2.47
N TYR A 97 8.21 -7.51 -2.17
CA TYR A 97 7.60 -7.30 -0.87
C TYR A 97 7.67 -8.59 -0.05
N GLY A 98 7.85 -8.45 1.25
CA GLY A 98 7.64 -9.53 2.19
C GLY A 98 6.15 -9.72 2.54
N PRO A 99 5.83 -10.77 3.31
CA PRO A 99 4.45 -11.15 3.62
C PRO A 99 3.66 -10.11 4.41
N ALA A 100 4.32 -9.17 5.08
CA ALA A 100 3.69 -8.09 5.84
C ALA A 100 3.73 -6.74 5.09
N GLY A 101 4.21 -6.70 3.85
CA GLY A 101 4.31 -5.48 3.03
C GLY A 101 5.65 -4.75 3.14
N GLU A 102 6.62 -5.29 3.90
CA GLU A 102 7.97 -4.73 3.95
C GLU A 102 8.73 -4.90 2.64
N ILE A 103 9.56 -3.93 2.28
CA ILE A 103 10.34 -3.98 1.04
C ILE A 103 11.61 -4.78 1.27
N LYS A 104 11.79 -5.88 0.54
CA LYS A 104 13.00 -6.70 0.56
C LYS A 104 14.00 -6.28 -0.51
N GLU A 105 13.51 -5.91 -1.69
CA GLU A 105 14.33 -5.62 -2.85
C GLU A 105 13.63 -4.68 -3.82
N ILE A 106 14.38 -3.76 -4.42
CA ILE A 106 13.95 -2.96 -5.57
C ILE A 106 14.94 -3.24 -6.69
N VAL A 107 14.44 -3.57 -7.87
CA VAL A 107 15.21 -3.81 -9.09
C VAL A 107 14.79 -2.79 -10.15
N GLY A 108 15.78 -2.25 -10.87
CA GLY A 108 15.61 -1.26 -11.93
C GLY A 108 16.18 0.12 -11.54
N ASP A 109 15.74 1.15 -12.25
CA ASP A 109 16.31 2.51 -12.18
C ASP A 109 16.17 3.20 -10.81
N ARG A 110 15.38 2.62 -9.90
CA ARG A 110 15.19 3.12 -8.52
C ARG A 110 15.80 2.23 -7.44
N ALA A 111 16.71 1.34 -7.81
CA ALA A 111 17.46 0.50 -6.87
C ALA A 111 18.58 1.29 -6.15
N ASP A 112 18.24 2.46 -5.59
CA ASP A 112 19.15 3.34 -4.86
C ASP A 112 18.56 3.72 -3.49
N ALA A 113 19.39 4.33 -2.64
CA ALA A 113 18.99 4.70 -1.28
C ALA A 113 17.77 5.64 -1.22
N THR A 114 17.59 6.51 -2.23
CA THR A 114 16.43 7.40 -2.31
C THR A 114 15.18 6.61 -2.66
N GLY A 115 15.27 5.68 -3.61
CA GLY A 115 14.20 4.77 -4.00
C GLY A 115 13.69 3.94 -2.82
N TYR A 116 14.60 3.31 -2.09
CA TYR A 116 14.25 2.56 -0.88
C TYR A 116 13.67 3.45 0.22
N ARG A 117 14.22 4.65 0.45
CA ARG A 117 13.67 5.59 1.43
C ARG A 117 12.23 5.97 1.09
N MET A 118 11.96 6.34 -0.16
CA MET A 118 10.62 6.73 -0.60
C MET A 118 9.64 5.56 -0.53
N ALA A 119 10.08 4.38 -0.95
CA ALA A 119 9.21 3.21 -0.97
C ALA A 119 8.84 2.76 0.47
N ASN A 120 9.80 2.79 1.40
CA ASN A 120 9.54 2.56 2.83
C ASN A 120 8.67 3.64 3.48
N LEU A 121 8.75 4.90 3.02
CA LEU A 121 7.88 5.98 3.53
C LEU A 121 6.41 5.74 3.16
N THR A 122 6.15 5.11 2.01
CA THR A 122 4.82 4.87 1.48
C THR A 122 4.30 3.45 1.71
N SER A 123 5.09 2.56 2.32
CA SER A 123 4.70 1.16 2.52
C SER A 123 3.71 1.02 3.68
N PHE A 124 2.67 0.21 3.45
CA PHE A 124 1.79 -0.25 4.50
C PHE A 124 2.32 -1.55 5.10
N HIS A 125 2.37 -1.62 6.43
CA HIS A 125 2.80 -2.81 7.16
C HIS A 125 1.61 -3.47 7.84
N ALA A 126 1.17 -4.60 7.28
CA ALA A 126 0.00 -5.32 7.74
C ALA A 126 0.23 -5.94 9.13
N PRO A 127 -0.79 -5.95 10.00
CA PRO A 127 -0.71 -6.62 11.29
C PRO A 127 -0.55 -8.14 11.11
N GLY A 128 0.22 -8.78 11.99
CA GLY A 128 0.38 -10.24 12.00
C GLY A 128 -0.85 -11.02 12.48
N LYS A 129 -1.94 -10.32 12.81
CA LYS A 129 -3.19 -10.88 13.33
C LYS A 129 -4.38 -10.15 12.71
N ALA A 130 -5.56 -10.77 12.78
CA ALA A 130 -6.81 -10.09 12.47
C ALA A 130 -7.04 -8.92 13.43
N VAL A 131 -7.58 -7.82 12.92
CA VAL A 131 -7.87 -6.59 13.67
C VAL A 131 -9.32 -6.17 13.47
N ALA A 132 -9.95 -5.69 14.52
CA ALA A 132 -11.31 -5.14 14.51
C ALA A 132 -11.29 -3.60 14.51
N VAL A 133 -12.43 -2.98 14.19
CA VAL A 133 -12.58 -1.51 14.26
C VAL A 133 -12.24 -1.02 15.67
N GLY A 134 -11.38 -0.02 15.77
CA GLY A 134 -10.88 0.51 17.05
C GLY A 134 -9.61 -0.15 17.56
N ASP A 135 -9.17 -1.29 17.00
CA ASP A 135 -7.88 -1.88 17.33
C ASP A 135 -6.73 -0.97 16.89
N THR A 136 -5.61 -1.13 17.57
CA THR A 136 -4.35 -0.47 17.21
C THR A 136 -3.25 -1.50 17.07
N TRP A 137 -2.28 -1.21 16.21
CA TRP A 137 -1.04 -1.98 16.15
C TRP A 137 0.13 -1.08 15.80
N THR A 138 1.31 -1.51 16.23
CA THR A 138 2.57 -0.89 15.89
C THR A 138 3.27 -1.76 14.85
N ALA A 139 3.82 -1.12 13.81
CA ALA A 139 4.88 -1.71 13.00
C ALA A 139 6.17 -0.94 13.25
N GLU A 140 7.29 -1.66 13.23
CA GLU A 140 8.62 -1.07 13.39
C GLU A 140 9.62 -1.75 12.46
N GLY A 141 10.64 -1.00 12.04
CA GLY A 141 11.71 -1.47 11.19
C GLY A 141 13.06 -0.99 11.70
N LYS A 142 14.07 -1.84 11.54
CA LYS A 142 15.46 -1.49 11.83
C LYS A 142 16.06 -0.74 10.65
N SER A 143 17.09 0.04 10.91
CA SER A 143 17.93 0.59 9.86
C SER A 143 18.62 -0.52 9.07
N ASP A 144 18.81 -0.30 7.76
CA ASP A 144 19.54 -1.20 6.88
C ASP A 144 20.48 -0.40 5.99
N ALA A 145 21.79 -0.59 6.19
CA ALA A 145 22.84 0.10 5.45
C ALA A 145 22.89 -0.28 3.96
N LYS A 146 22.40 -1.48 3.58
CA LYS A 146 22.39 -1.94 2.19
C LYS A 146 21.36 -1.17 1.36
N THR A 147 20.21 -0.88 1.97
CA THR A 147 19.08 -0.22 1.31
C THR A 147 18.99 1.27 1.64
N GLY A 148 19.78 1.76 2.60
CA GLY A 148 19.67 3.13 3.11
C GLY A 148 18.41 3.36 3.96
N ALA A 149 17.72 2.29 4.35
CA ALA A 149 16.56 2.40 5.23
C ALA A 149 16.99 2.88 6.62
N VAL A 150 16.24 3.84 7.16
CA VAL A 150 16.41 4.32 8.54
C VAL A 150 15.51 3.52 9.48
N ALA A 151 15.82 3.48 10.76
CA ALA A 151 14.92 2.89 11.74
C ALA A 151 13.61 3.71 11.79
N TRP A 152 12.48 3.02 11.91
CA TRP A 152 11.16 3.64 11.90
C TRP A 152 10.20 2.90 12.82
N LYS A 153 9.17 3.62 13.25
CA LYS A 153 8.03 3.11 14.01
C LYS A 153 6.77 3.82 13.53
N VAL A 154 5.71 3.07 13.29
CA VAL A 154 4.40 3.59 12.88
C VAL A 154 3.33 2.93 13.74
N ASP A 155 2.47 3.76 14.32
CA ASP A 155 1.29 3.32 15.05
C ASP A 155 0.06 3.49 14.16
N TYR A 156 -0.71 2.42 13.98
CA TYR A 156 -1.92 2.37 13.18
C TYR A 156 -3.16 2.21 14.08
N LYS A 157 -4.30 2.64 13.56
CA LYS A 157 -5.62 2.42 14.14
C LYS A 157 -6.61 2.02 13.03
N VAL A 158 -7.44 1.03 13.31
CA VAL A 158 -8.55 0.60 12.43
C VAL A 158 -9.78 1.47 12.66
#